data_AF-A0AAU9UXL7-F1
#
_entry.id   AF-A0AAU9UXL7-F1
#
_cell.length_a   1.000
_cell.length_b   1.000
_cell.length_c   1.000
_cell.angle_alpha   90.00
_cell.angle_beta   90.00
_cell.angle_gamma   90.00
#
_symmetry.space_group_name_H-M   'P 1'
#
loop_
_entity.id
_entity.type
_entity.pdbx_description
1 polymer ?
#
loop_
_entity_poly.entity_id
_entity_poly.type
_entity_poly.pdbx_seq_one_letter_code
_entity_poly.pdbx_strand_id
1 'polypeptide(L)'
;MLILFVTLIIIQNACSLTCKDILDMPKNSKIKLYELETLQPKEIVDCISHLGRIKLNISEAEFIWNSIIKFYNEIPLIPDEILSCLHWVTIAIKPEEYQNLTLSNIDIITNFGLDYDLSNDQLVAIADRVREDFGAKQPEDYTVYDLTALRQILCAFQGSEIKRIHPKSYKEAALLVRKLKNCSDDVMEGFASLATHKDAFGPPENWKRETICILGGVVQYLSENVMSKLKKNLGNDILEEIDKDRTLEEECN
;
A
#
# COMPACT_ATOMS: atom_id res chain seq x y z
N MET A 1 31.89 -59.19 11.61
CA MET A 1 31.11 -58.09 12.23
C MET A 1 31.89 -56.79 12.08
N LEU A 2 31.98 -56.22 10.87
CA LEU A 2 32.43 -54.84 10.62
C LEU A 2 32.38 -54.48 9.11
N ILE A 3 31.22 -54.55 8.45
CA ILE A 3 31.09 -53.97 7.10
C ILE A 3 29.67 -53.41 6.94
N LEU A 4 29.58 -52.20 6.37
CA LEU A 4 28.39 -51.50 5.88
C LEU A 4 27.55 -50.72 6.91
N PHE A 5 28.17 -49.74 7.57
CA PHE A 5 27.53 -48.43 7.72
C PHE A 5 28.25 -47.47 6.79
N VAL A 6 28.07 -47.68 5.48
CA VAL A 6 28.21 -46.59 4.51
C VAL A 6 27.01 -45.71 4.82
N THR A 7 27.24 -44.71 5.67
CA THR A 7 26.38 -43.55 5.76
C THR A 7 26.19 -43.05 4.34
N LEU A 8 24.98 -43.29 3.84
CA LEU A 8 24.44 -42.63 2.68
C LEU A 8 24.30 -41.15 3.06
N ILE A 9 25.43 -40.45 3.14
CA ILE A 9 25.47 -39.00 2.94
C ILE A 9 25.16 -38.87 1.45
N ILE A 10 23.86 -38.99 1.13
CA ILE A 10 23.34 -38.36 -0.06
C ILE A 10 23.65 -36.89 0.18
N ILE A 11 24.72 -36.44 -0.46
CA ILE A 11 24.94 -35.04 -0.75
C ILE A 11 23.69 -34.62 -1.52
N GLN A 12 22.68 -34.12 -0.80
CA GLN A 12 21.75 -33.17 -1.36
C GLN A 12 22.57 -31.90 -1.59
N ASN A 13 23.42 -31.93 -2.62
CA ASN A 13 23.59 -30.78 -3.49
C ASN A 13 22.26 -30.67 -4.26
N ALA A 14 21.18 -30.38 -3.55
CA ALA A 14 20.15 -29.57 -4.17
C ALA A 14 20.90 -28.30 -4.55
N CYS A 15 20.93 -27.93 -5.83
CA CYS A 15 21.41 -26.62 -6.23
C CYS A 15 20.74 -25.60 -5.31
N SER A 16 21.48 -25.04 -4.36
CA SER A 16 20.98 -23.94 -3.56
C SER A 16 20.74 -22.82 -4.55
N LEU A 17 19.50 -22.34 -4.62
CA LEU A 17 19.19 -21.19 -5.44
C LEU A 17 20.10 -20.02 -4.98
N THR A 18 20.60 -19.23 -5.92
CA THR A 18 21.36 -18.00 -5.62
C THR A 18 20.58 -16.77 -6.08
N CYS A 19 20.93 -15.60 -5.54
CA CYS A 19 20.46 -14.30 -6.02
C CYS A 19 20.70 -14.15 -7.52
N LYS A 20 21.85 -14.61 -8.02
CA LYS A 20 22.16 -14.59 -9.45
C LYS A 20 21.15 -15.40 -10.26
N ASP A 21 20.83 -16.62 -9.82
CA ASP A 21 19.83 -17.45 -10.49
C ASP A 21 18.47 -16.76 -10.53
N ILE A 22 18.08 -16.07 -9.45
CA ILE A 22 16.83 -15.30 -9.34
C ILE A 22 16.81 -14.10 -10.29
N LEU A 23 17.93 -13.38 -10.40
CA LEU A 23 18.05 -12.23 -11.31
C LEU A 23 17.97 -12.65 -12.79
N ASP A 24 18.42 -13.86 -13.11
CA ASP A 24 18.36 -14.44 -14.45
C ASP A 24 16.97 -15.00 -14.80
N MET A 25 16.05 -15.12 -13.83
CA MET A 25 14.68 -15.58 -14.08
C MET A 25 13.83 -14.53 -14.82
N PRO A 26 12.85 -14.99 -15.63
CA PRO A 26 11.81 -14.10 -16.16
C PRO A 26 11.17 -13.23 -15.08
N LYS A 27 10.82 -11.98 -15.42
CA LYS A 27 10.28 -11.01 -14.45
C LYS A 27 9.05 -11.48 -13.67
N ASN A 28 8.29 -12.41 -14.22
CA ASN A 28 7.03 -12.91 -13.65
C ASN A 28 7.17 -14.30 -12.99
N SER A 29 8.39 -14.82 -12.87
CA SER A 29 8.64 -16.11 -12.22
C SER A 29 8.28 -16.05 -10.73
N LYS A 30 7.50 -17.02 -10.28
CA LYS A 30 7.16 -17.20 -8.86
C LYS A 30 8.09 -18.24 -8.26
N ILE A 31 8.79 -17.86 -7.19
CA ILE A 31 9.65 -18.76 -6.42
C ILE A 31 8.82 -19.30 -5.26
N LYS A 32 8.84 -20.62 -5.07
CA LYS A 32 8.10 -21.29 -4.01
C LYS A 32 8.88 -21.29 -2.70
N LEU A 33 8.17 -21.44 -1.59
CA LEU A 33 8.77 -21.49 -0.25
C LEU A 33 9.93 -22.50 -0.15
N TYR A 34 9.78 -23.73 -0.64
CA TYR A 34 10.85 -24.73 -0.59
C TYR A 34 12.12 -24.34 -1.36
N GLU A 35 12.01 -23.45 -2.36
CA GLU A 35 13.15 -22.91 -3.10
C GLU A 35 13.77 -21.74 -2.33
N LEU A 36 12.94 -20.86 -1.75
CA LEU A 36 13.38 -19.78 -0.88
C LEU A 36 14.17 -20.31 0.32
N GLU A 37 13.72 -21.41 0.93
CA GLU A 37 14.36 -22.08 2.06
C GLU A 37 15.78 -22.59 1.75
N THR A 38 16.16 -22.67 0.47
CA THR A 38 17.53 -23.01 0.06
C THR A 38 18.48 -21.81 0.05
N LEU A 39 17.96 -20.57 0.06
CA LEU A 39 18.74 -19.34 0.03
C LEU A 39 19.35 -19.03 1.40
N GLN A 40 20.56 -18.48 1.39
CA GLN A 40 21.13 -17.87 2.58
C GLN A 40 20.50 -16.47 2.81
N PRO A 41 20.42 -15.98 4.07
CA PRO A 41 19.89 -14.65 4.37
C PRO A 41 20.49 -13.52 3.53
N LYS A 42 21.80 -13.59 3.27
CA LYS A 42 22.49 -12.64 2.40
C LYS A 42 21.94 -12.63 0.96
N GLU A 43 21.71 -13.81 0.38
CA GLU A 43 21.18 -13.92 -0.98
C GLU A 43 19.79 -13.30 -1.07
N ILE A 44 18.95 -13.48 -0.03
CA ILE A 44 17.62 -12.87 0.06
C ILE A 44 17.70 -11.35 0.08
N VAL A 45 18.59 -10.78 0.90
CA VAL A 45 18.81 -9.33 0.97
C VAL A 45 19.33 -8.80 -0.37
N ASP A 46 20.31 -9.47 -0.98
CA ASP A 46 20.89 -9.07 -2.27
C ASP A 46 19.87 -9.10 -3.42
N CYS A 47 18.78 -9.90 -3.33
CA CYS A 47 17.72 -9.98 -4.36
C CYS A 47 16.34 -9.48 -3.92
N ILE A 48 16.23 -8.75 -2.81
CA ILE A 48 14.92 -8.38 -2.23
C ILE A 48 14.01 -7.64 -3.22
N SER A 49 14.58 -6.75 -4.04
CA SER A 49 13.88 -6.00 -5.09
C SER A 49 13.19 -6.89 -6.13
N HIS A 50 13.66 -8.14 -6.30
CA HIS A 50 13.08 -9.13 -7.19
C HIS A 50 12.12 -10.07 -6.47
N LEU A 51 12.43 -10.45 -5.22
CA LEU A 51 11.61 -11.37 -4.43
C LEU A 51 10.26 -10.76 -4.04
N GLY A 52 10.24 -9.50 -3.60
CA GLY A 52 9.02 -8.86 -3.10
C GLY A 52 8.06 -8.38 -4.20
N ARG A 53 8.48 -8.29 -5.46
CA ARG A 53 7.73 -7.57 -6.52
C ARG A 53 6.43 -8.27 -6.96
N ILE A 54 6.33 -9.59 -6.76
CA ILE A 54 5.16 -10.40 -7.12
C ILE A 54 4.42 -10.77 -5.83
N LYS A 55 3.09 -10.88 -5.91
CA LYS A 55 2.27 -11.31 -4.78
C LYS A 55 2.77 -12.63 -4.18
N LEU A 56 3.22 -12.54 -2.94
CA LEU A 56 3.65 -13.64 -2.08
C LEU A 56 2.45 -14.15 -1.28
N ASN A 57 2.48 -15.43 -0.91
CA ASN A 57 1.65 -15.90 0.20
C ASN A 57 2.32 -15.55 1.55
N ILE A 58 1.55 -15.66 2.64
CA ILE A 58 2.03 -15.25 3.97
C ILE A 58 3.30 -16.00 4.40
N SER A 59 3.40 -17.31 4.17
CA SER A 59 4.56 -18.10 4.57
C SER A 59 5.82 -17.74 3.77
N GLU A 60 5.67 -17.43 2.47
CA GLU A 60 6.78 -16.93 1.64
C GLU A 60 7.27 -15.57 2.13
N ALA A 61 6.35 -14.65 2.44
CA ALA A 61 6.68 -13.33 2.96
C ALA A 61 7.32 -13.40 4.36
N GLU A 62 6.80 -14.24 5.26
CA GLU A 62 7.36 -14.48 6.60
C GLU A 62 8.78 -15.03 6.53
N PHE A 63 9.04 -15.99 5.64
CA PHE A 63 10.38 -16.53 5.47
C PHE A 63 11.37 -15.45 5.02
N ILE A 64 10.98 -14.63 4.05
CA ILE A 64 11.82 -13.52 3.55
C ILE A 64 12.05 -12.48 4.65
N TRP A 65 10.99 -12.04 5.34
CA TRP A 65 11.07 -11.05 6.41
C TRP A 65 11.99 -11.51 7.55
N ASN A 66 11.81 -12.74 8.04
CA ASN A 66 12.67 -13.32 9.08
C ASN A 66 14.12 -13.47 8.63
N SER A 67 14.36 -13.73 7.34
CA SER A 67 15.71 -13.80 6.78
C SER A 67 16.40 -12.44 6.73
N ILE A 68 15.66 -11.37 6.39
CA ILE A 68 16.17 -9.99 6.46
C ILE A 68 16.55 -9.64 7.89
N ILE A 69 15.66 -9.90 8.86
CA ILE A 69 15.94 -9.67 10.29
C ILE A 69 17.18 -10.46 10.71
N LYS A 70 17.30 -11.73 10.32
CA LYS A 70 18.47 -12.56 10.64
C LYS A 70 19.77 -12.02 10.04
N PHE A 71 19.73 -11.42 8.86
CA PHE A 71 20.92 -10.85 8.23
C PHE A 71 21.39 -9.56 8.92
N TYR A 72 20.45 -8.68 9.30
CA TYR A 72 20.75 -7.41 9.98
C TYR A 72 20.77 -7.53 11.52
N ASN A 73 20.45 -8.70 12.05
CA ASN A 73 20.27 -9.06 13.47
C ASN A 73 19.01 -8.47 14.14
N GLU A 74 18.67 -7.20 13.88
CA GLU A 74 17.53 -6.52 14.50
C GLU A 74 16.83 -5.58 13.50
N ILE A 75 15.53 -5.35 13.69
CA ILE A 75 14.70 -4.52 12.79
C ILE A 75 15.24 -3.08 12.65
N PRO A 76 15.66 -2.37 13.71
CA PRO A 76 16.17 -1.01 13.59
C PRO A 76 17.48 -0.89 12.80
N LEU A 77 18.18 -2.01 12.55
CA LEU A 77 19.42 -2.04 11.78
C LEU A 77 19.18 -2.29 10.27
N ILE A 78 17.93 -2.51 9.85
CA ILE A 78 17.58 -2.71 8.44
C ILE A 78 17.67 -1.37 7.71
N PRO A 79 18.50 -1.25 6.64
CA PRO A 79 18.65 0.00 5.90
C PRO A 79 17.39 0.42 5.12
N ASP A 80 17.22 1.73 4.96
CA ASP A 80 16.15 2.36 4.15
C ASP A 80 16.04 1.79 2.73
N GLU A 81 17.17 1.47 2.10
CA GLU A 81 17.21 0.87 0.75
C GLU A 81 16.51 -0.49 0.70
N ILE A 82 16.59 -1.27 1.78
CA ILE A 82 15.92 -2.56 1.91
C ILE A 82 14.43 -2.35 2.19
N LEU A 83 14.09 -1.44 3.11
CA LEU A 83 12.70 -1.12 3.46
C LEU A 83 11.91 -0.59 2.24
N SER A 84 12.56 0.19 1.38
CA SER A 84 11.99 0.71 0.13
C SER A 84 11.70 -0.37 -0.91
N CYS A 85 12.27 -1.58 -0.75
CA CYS A 85 12.18 -2.69 -1.71
C CYS A 85 11.33 -3.87 -1.22
N LEU A 86 10.70 -3.78 -0.04
CA LEU A 86 10.00 -4.92 0.57
C LEU A 86 8.80 -5.40 -0.25
N HIS A 87 8.04 -4.48 -0.84
CA HIS A 87 6.85 -4.79 -1.61
C HIS A 87 5.89 -5.78 -0.90
N TRP A 88 5.58 -6.94 -1.51
CA TRP A 88 4.69 -7.95 -0.93
C TRP A 88 5.25 -8.64 0.32
N VAL A 89 6.53 -8.44 0.67
CA VAL A 89 7.06 -8.90 1.97
C VAL A 89 6.39 -8.16 3.14
N THR A 90 5.90 -6.94 2.90
CA THR A 90 5.22 -6.10 3.90
C THR A 90 4.06 -6.82 4.61
N ILE A 91 3.38 -7.75 3.94
CA ILE A 91 2.25 -8.49 4.52
C ILE A 91 2.65 -9.33 5.75
N ALA A 92 3.92 -9.69 5.88
CA ALA A 92 4.44 -10.49 6.99
C ALA A 92 4.87 -9.67 8.22
N ILE A 93 4.96 -8.35 8.11
CA ILE A 93 5.38 -7.48 9.21
C ILE A 93 4.21 -7.31 10.17
N LYS A 94 4.42 -7.66 11.44
CA LYS A 94 3.39 -7.57 12.47
C LYS A 94 3.17 -6.13 12.93
N PRO A 95 1.96 -5.75 13.38
CA PRO A 95 1.67 -4.41 13.90
C PRO A 95 2.71 -3.92 14.92
N GLU A 96 3.11 -4.76 15.86
CA GLU A 96 4.08 -4.43 16.90
C GLU A 96 5.53 -4.26 16.41
N GLU A 97 5.84 -4.69 15.18
CA GLU A 97 7.19 -4.55 14.61
C GLU A 97 7.41 -3.16 13.99
N TYR A 98 6.34 -2.47 13.57
CA TYR A 98 6.43 -1.15 12.93
C TYR A 98 7.02 -0.07 13.83
N GLN A 99 6.87 -0.18 15.15
CA GLN A 99 7.49 0.77 16.10
C GLN A 99 9.03 0.77 16.03
N ASN A 100 9.62 -0.32 15.52
CA ASN A 100 11.06 -0.50 15.37
C ASN A 100 11.56 -0.14 13.96
N LEU A 101 10.66 0.23 13.05
CA LEU A 101 10.99 0.73 11.72
C LEU A 101 11.07 2.26 11.74
N THR A 102 11.88 2.83 10.86
CA THR A 102 11.91 4.28 10.62
C THR A 102 11.26 4.56 9.26
N LEU A 103 10.19 5.36 9.24
CA LEU A 103 9.43 5.74 8.04
C LEU A 103 9.61 7.23 7.72
N SER A 104 10.86 7.72 7.72
CA SER A 104 11.17 9.13 7.43
C SER A 104 11.41 9.42 5.95
N ASN A 105 11.74 8.39 5.17
CA ASN A 105 12.05 8.51 3.74
C ASN A 105 10.78 8.29 2.90
N ILE A 106 10.51 9.20 1.95
CA ILE A 106 9.33 9.14 1.08
C ILE A 106 9.29 7.88 0.20
N ASP A 107 10.42 7.31 -0.18
CA ASP A 107 10.46 6.07 -0.98
C ASP A 107 9.97 4.87 -0.17
N ILE A 108 10.32 4.83 1.11
CA ILE A 108 9.81 3.83 2.06
C ILE A 108 8.30 4.00 2.20
N ILE A 109 7.84 5.21 2.54
CA ILE A 109 6.40 5.49 2.69
C ILE A 109 5.64 5.13 1.42
N THR A 110 6.20 5.44 0.25
CA THR A 110 5.60 5.10 -1.05
C THR A 110 5.45 3.59 -1.22
N ASN A 111 6.44 2.79 -0.81
CA ASN A 111 6.33 1.33 -0.82
C ASN A 111 5.22 0.86 0.12
N PHE A 112 5.23 1.29 1.39
CA PHE A 112 4.22 0.89 2.39
C PHE A 112 2.80 1.42 2.10
N GLY A 113 2.67 2.49 1.29
CA GLY A 113 1.39 3.04 0.86
C GLY A 113 0.67 2.21 -0.22
N LEU A 114 1.35 1.24 -0.84
CA LEU A 114 0.74 0.41 -1.88
C LEU A 114 -0.32 -0.55 -1.32
N ASP A 115 -1.23 -0.97 -2.20
CA ASP A 115 -2.34 -1.87 -1.87
C ASP A 115 -1.87 -3.34 -1.80
N TYR A 116 -1.37 -3.72 -0.62
CA TYR A 116 -0.96 -5.09 -0.30
C TYR A 116 -2.02 -5.91 0.45
N ASP A 117 -3.25 -5.39 0.58
CA ASP A 117 -4.32 -6.05 1.34
C ASP A 117 -3.93 -6.27 2.81
N LEU A 118 -3.30 -5.25 3.42
CA LEU A 118 -2.89 -5.25 4.82
C LEU A 118 -4.10 -5.20 5.75
N SER A 119 -3.97 -5.75 6.95
CA SER A 119 -4.99 -5.61 7.98
C SER A 119 -5.10 -4.16 8.45
N ASN A 120 -6.26 -3.80 9.04
CA ASN A 120 -6.45 -2.48 9.63
C ASN A 120 -5.40 -2.19 10.72
N ASP A 121 -5.06 -3.18 11.55
CA ASP A 121 -4.05 -3.01 12.61
C ASP A 121 -2.65 -2.72 12.04
N GLN A 122 -2.29 -3.36 10.92
CA GLN A 122 -1.03 -3.06 10.21
C GLN A 122 -1.05 -1.63 9.65
N LEU A 123 -2.15 -1.22 9.00
CA LEU A 123 -2.28 0.14 8.44
C LEU A 123 -2.24 1.21 9.54
N VAL A 124 -2.88 0.99 10.68
CA VAL A 124 -2.82 1.90 11.84
C VAL A 124 -1.39 2.02 12.35
N ALA A 125 -0.68 0.90 12.54
CA ALA A 125 0.70 0.92 13.00
C ALA A 125 1.63 1.68 12.03
N ILE A 126 1.43 1.51 10.72
CA ILE A 126 2.15 2.28 9.68
C ILE A 126 1.80 3.76 9.78
N ALA A 127 0.52 4.11 9.88
CA ALA A 127 0.05 5.49 9.94
C ALA A 127 0.60 6.21 11.18
N ASP A 128 0.61 5.56 12.34
CA ASP A 128 1.20 6.09 13.57
C ASP A 128 2.69 6.39 13.38
N ARG A 129 3.42 5.43 12.79
CA ARG A 129 4.85 5.62 12.51
C ARG A 129 5.12 6.73 11.49
N VAL A 130 4.28 6.87 10.46
CA VAL A 130 4.35 7.98 9.51
C VAL A 130 4.11 9.33 10.22
N ARG A 131 3.12 9.43 11.11
CA ARG A 131 2.86 10.68 11.86
C ARG A 131 4.06 11.08 12.72
N GLU A 132 4.77 10.11 13.26
CA GLU A 132 5.96 10.33 14.08
C GLU A 132 7.19 10.73 13.25
N ASP A 133 7.45 10.01 12.15
CA ASP A 133 8.73 10.11 11.43
C ASP A 133 8.71 11.01 10.20
N PHE A 134 7.53 11.24 9.59
CA PHE A 134 7.45 11.88 8.27
C PHE A 134 7.56 13.41 8.36
N GLY A 135 8.73 13.87 8.77
CA GLY A 135 9.10 15.29 8.81
C GLY A 135 8.25 16.15 9.74
N ALA A 136 7.58 15.53 10.73
CA ALA A 136 6.63 16.18 11.63
C ALA A 136 5.49 16.95 10.92
N LYS A 137 5.15 16.55 9.68
CA LYS A 137 4.07 17.16 8.90
C LYS A 137 2.72 16.90 9.55
N GLN A 138 1.85 17.90 9.53
CA GLN A 138 0.44 17.74 9.84
C GLN A 138 -0.37 17.53 8.55
N PRO A 139 -1.61 17.02 8.63
CA PRO A 139 -2.46 16.86 7.45
C PRO A 139 -2.56 18.12 6.56
N GLU A 140 -2.59 19.31 7.18
CA GLU A 140 -2.60 20.61 6.47
C GLU A 140 -1.36 20.83 5.58
N ASP A 141 -0.22 20.25 5.96
CA ASP A 141 1.07 20.40 5.28
C ASP A 141 1.24 19.40 4.12
N TYR A 142 0.35 18.41 4.01
CA TYR A 142 0.46 17.39 2.97
C TYR A 142 0.26 17.99 1.57
N THR A 143 1.30 17.81 0.76
CA THR A 143 1.31 18.14 -0.66
C THR A 143 0.75 16.97 -1.49
N VAL A 144 0.51 17.18 -2.78
CA VAL A 144 0.18 16.09 -3.71
C VAL A 144 1.22 14.96 -3.70
N TYR A 145 2.51 15.29 -3.50
CA TYR A 145 3.58 14.29 -3.42
C TYR A 145 3.44 13.42 -2.17
N ASP A 146 3.10 14.03 -1.04
CA ASP A 146 2.88 13.32 0.23
C ASP A 146 1.67 12.39 0.13
N LEU A 147 0.53 12.89 -0.36
CA LEU A 147 -0.66 12.07 -0.59
C LEU A 147 -0.38 10.93 -1.60
N THR A 148 0.51 11.18 -2.56
CA THR A 148 0.94 10.17 -3.53
C THR A 148 1.79 9.06 -2.93
N ALA A 149 2.56 9.36 -1.89
CA ALA A 149 3.30 8.36 -1.13
C ALA A 149 2.37 7.62 -0.16
N LEU A 150 1.51 8.33 0.58
CA LEU A 150 0.67 7.77 1.66
C LEU A 150 -0.34 6.73 1.15
N ARG A 151 -1.10 7.03 0.08
CA ARG A 151 -2.04 6.07 -0.54
C ARG A 151 -2.90 5.31 0.48
N GLN A 152 -2.79 3.98 0.55
CA GLN A 152 -3.62 3.13 1.43
C GLN A 152 -3.41 3.42 2.91
N ILE A 153 -2.29 4.03 3.30
CA ILE A 153 -2.06 4.50 4.67
C ILE A 153 -3.12 5.55 5.05
N LEU A 154 -3.64 6.34 4.10
CA LEU A 154 -4.72 7.30 4.34
C LEU A 154 -6.02 6.63 4.85
N CYS A 155 -6.25 5.35 4.58
CA CYS A 155 -7.40 4.63 5.12
C CYS A 155 -7.35 4.43 6.64
N ALA A 156 -6.17 4.56 7.27
CA ALA A 156 -6.00 4.47 8.72
C ALA A 156 -5.99 5.83 9.43
N PHE A 157 -6.29 6.91 8.70
CA PHE A 157 -6.50 8.23 9.29
C PHE A 157 -7.92 8.33 9.82
N GLN A 158 -8.18 9.31 10.70
CA GLN A 158 -9.54 9.67 11.07
C GLN A 158 -10.13 10.62 10.02
N GLY A 159 -11.44 10.60 9.82
CA GLY A 159 -12.13 11.53 8.93
C GLY A 159 -11.89 13.00 9.31
N SER A 160 -11.68 13.27 10.60
CA SER A 160 -11.28 14.59 11.12
C SER A 160 -9.88 15.03 10.65
N GLU A 161 -8.93 14.10 10.56
CA GLU A 161 -7.59 14.34 10.00
C GLU A 161 -7.65 14.52 8.49
N ILE A 162 -8.46 13.70 7.79
CA ILE A 162 -8.65 13.83 6.34
C ILE A 162 -9.19 15.22 6.01
N LYS A 163 -10.20 15.71 6.73
CA LYS A 163 -10.80 17.05 6.51
C LYS A 163 -9.80 18.21 6.67
N ARG A 164 -8.67 17.98 7.33
CA ARG A 164 -7.59 18.97 7.51
C ARG A 164 -6.63 19.05 6.32
N ILE A 165 -6.62 18.05 5.43
CA ILE A 165 -5.76 18.07 4.24
C ILE A 165 -6.08 19.29 3.37
N HIS A 166 -5.05 19.97 2.88
CA HIS A 166 -5.25 21.15 2.05
C HIS A 166 -6.08 20.80 0.79
N PRO A 167 -7.24 21.45 0.54
CA PRO A 167 -8.17 21.04 -0.52
C PRO A 167 -7.56 21.01 -1.93
N LYS A 168 -6.61 21.91 -2.21
CA LYS A 168 -5.86 21.92 -3.48
C LYS A 168 -5.00 20.66 -3.66
N SER A 169 -4.27 20.24 -2.62
CA SER A 169 -3.46 19.02 -2.64
C SER A 169 -4.35 17.80 -2.85
N TYR A 170 -5.49 17.75 -2.16
CA TYR A 170 -6.49 16.70 -2.35
C TYR A 170 -6.99 16.65 -3.79
N LYS A 171 -7.37 17.79 -4.39
CA LYS A 171 -7.83 17.86 -5.78
C LYS A 171 -6.81 17.28 -6.76
N GLU A 172 -5.54 17.64 -6.59
CA GLU A 172 -4.44 17.15 -7.44
C GLU A 172 -4.20 15.64 -7.25
N ALA A 173 -4.46 15.11 -6.05
CA ALA A 173 -4.34 13.69 -5.71
C ALA A 173 -5.63 12.86 -5.91
N ALA A 174 -6.74 13.45 -6.34
CA ALA A 174 -8.06 12.81 -6.30
C ALA A 174 -8.15 11.50 -7.11
N LEU A 175 -7.45 11.42 -8.27
CA LEU A 175 -7.37 10.20 -9.09
C LEU A 175 -6.64 9.03 -8.41
N LEU A 176 -5.83 9.32 -7.40
CA LEU A 176 -5.23 8.31 -6.54
C LEU A 176 -6.20 7.95 -5.41
N VAL A 177 -6.80 8.96 -4.77
CA VAL A 177 -7.75 8.75 -3.67
C VAL A 177 -8.92 7.87 -4.12
N ARG A 178 -9.40 8.02 -5.35
CA ARG A 178 -10.48 7.16 -5.89
C ARG A 178 -10.11 5.66 -5.92
N LYS A 179 -8.81 5.33 -5.93
CA LYS A 179 -8.29 3.95 -6.00
C LYS A 179 -8.05 3.33 -4.62
N LEU A 180 -8.27 4.09 -3.54
CA LEU A 180 -8.17 3.55 -2.19
C LEU A 180 -9.26 2.49 -2.00
N LYS A 181 -8.95 1.46 -1.22
CA LYS A 181 -9.85 0.33 -0.99
C LYS A 181 -9.98 0.06 0.50
N ASN A 182 -11.17 -0.37 0.89
CA ASN A 182 -11.48 -0.79 2.26
C ASN A 182 -11.21 0.31 3.31
N CYS A 183 -11.26 1.58 2.91
CA CYS A 183 -11.30 2.71 3.85
C CYS A 183 -12.62 2.69 4.64
N SER A 184 -12.61 3.20 5.87
CA SER A 184 -13.83 3.40 6.65
C SER A 184 -14.71 4.51 6.06
N ASP A 185 -16.01 4.45 6.35
CA ASP A 185 -16.96 5.47 5.91
C ASP A 185 -16.58 6.88 6.43
N ASP A 186 -16.07 6.99 7.67
CA ASP A 186 -15.60 8.26 8.25
C ASP A 186 -14.45 8.90 7.43
N VAL A 187 -13.50 8.08 6.97
CA VAL A 187 -12.41 8.54 6.08
C VAL A 187 -12.98 9.01 4.74
N MET A 188 -13.87 8.23 4.15
CA MET A 188 -14.45 8.54 2.84
C MET A 188 -15.35 9.79 2.88
N GLU A 189 -16.11 9.98 3.95
CA GLU A 189 -16.85 11.22 4.25
C GLU A 189 -15.91 12.42 4.40
N GLY A 190 -14.73 12.21 4.98
CA GLY A 190 -13.67 13.22 5.04
C GLY A 190 -13.25 13.70 3.66
N PHE A 191 -12.96 12.77 2.75
CA PHE A 191 -12.62 13.11 1.36
C PHE A 191 -13.81 13.74 0.61
N ALA A 192 -15.03 13.25 0.83
CA ALA A 192 -16.23 13.82 0.24
C ALA A 192 -16.45 15.27 0.68
N SER A 193 -16.23 15.57 1.97
CA SER A 193 -16.26 16.93 2.50
C SER A 193 -15.24 17.82 1.80
N LEU A 194 -13.99 17.37 1.65
CA LEU A 194 -12.94 18.12 0.95
C LEU A 194 -13.27 18.39 -0.51
N ALA A 195 -13.89 17.43 -1.20
CA ALA A 195 -14.27 17.60 -2.60
C ALA A 195 -15.18 18.81 -2.83
N THR A 196 -16.09 19.08 -1.90
CA THR A 196 -17.02 20.22 -1.98
C THR A 196 -16.37 21.58 -1.70
N HIS A 197 -15.14 21.61 -1.20
CA HIS A 197 -14.44 22.86 -0.89
C HIS A 197 -14.13 23.64 -2.17
N LYS A 198 -14.26 24.98 -2.11
CA LYS A 198 -14.05 25.89 -3.26
C LYS A 198 -12.68 25.74 -3.94
N ASP A 199 -11.65 25.41 -3.16
CA ASP A 199 -10.27 25.25 -3.64
C ASP A 199 -9.99 23.82 -4.15
N ALA A 200 -10.96 22.90 -4.01
CA ALA A 200 -10.94 21.59 -4.64
C ALA A 200 -11.85 21.59 -5.89
N PHE A 201 -13.00 20.93 -5.83
CA PHE A 201 -13.96 20.86 -6.94
C PHE A 201 -15.13 21.84 -6.78
N GLY A 202 -15.25 22.49 -5.63
CA GLY A 202 -16.28 23.49 -5.36
C GLY A 202 -17.69 22.91 -5.21
N PRO A 203 -18.73 23.76 -5.30
CA PRO A 203 -20.11 23.34 -5.05
C PRO A 203 -20.58 22.22 -5.99
N PRO A 204 -21.14 21.11 -5.46
CA PRO A 204 -21.53 19.95 -6.27
C PRO A 204 -22.58 20.20 -7.35
N GLU A 205 -23.44 21.20 -7.16
CA GLU A 205 -24.33 21.71 -8.21
C GLU A 205 -23.63 22.15 -9.51
N ASN A 206 -22.31 22.40 -9.48
CA ASN A 206 -21.53 22.75 -10.67
C ASN A 206 -20.66 21.60 -11.19
N TRP A 207 -20.68 20.44 -10.53
CA TRP A 207 -19.90 19.30 -10.96
C TRP A 207 -20.42 18.75 -12.27
N LYS A 208 -19.47 18.35 -13.12
CA LYS A 208 -19.73 17.69 -14.39
C LYS A 208 -19.35 16.21 -14.28
N ARG A 209 -19.71 15.42 -15.30
CA ARG A 209 -19.36 13.99 -15.36
C ARG A 209 -17.86 13.76 -15.16
N GLU A 210 -16.99 14.63 -15.68
CA GLU A 210 -15.54 14.50 -15.51
C GLU A 210 -15.12 14.63 -14.03
N THR A 211 -15.78 15.50 -13.26
CA THR A 211 -15.53 15.62 -11.81
C THR A 211 -15.95 14.35 -11.07
N ILE A 212 -17.10 13.79 -11.44
CA ILE A 212 -17.60 12.53 -10.90
C ILE A 212 -16.63 11.39 -11.20
N CYS A 213 -16.12 11.30 -12.43
CA CYS A 213 -15.10 10.35 -12.84
C CYS A 213 -13.80 10.43 -12.03
N ILE A 214 -13.37 11.65 -11.70
CA ILE A 214 -12.15 11.88 -10.90
C ILE A 214 -12.37 11.43 -9.45
N LEU A 215 -13.54 11.74 -8.87
CA LEU A 215 -13.87 11.43 -7.48
C LEU A 215 -14.21 9.96 -7.26
N GLY A 216 -14.81 9.29 -8.25
CA GLY A 216 -15.20 7.88 -8.17
C GLY A 216 -16.11 7.60 -6.96
N GLY A 217 -15.80 6.54 -6.21
CA GLY A 217 -16.57 6.10 -5.05
C GLY A 217 -16.72 7.14 -3.93
N VAL A 218 -15.85 8.16 -3.87
CA VAL A 218 -15.96 9.27 -2.89
C VAL A 218 -17.30 9.99 -3.00
N VAL A 219 -17.90 10.06 -4.20
CA VAL A 219 -19.19 10.71 -4.44
C VAL A 219 -20.30 10.09 -3.59
N GLN A 220 -20.25 8.79 -3.31
CA GLN A 220 -21.27 8.08 -2.54
C GLN A 220 -21.34 8.54 -1.07
N TYR A 221 -20.27 9.16 -0.56
CA TYR A 221 -20.13 9.62 0.82
C TYR A 221 -20.49 11.09 1.02
N LEU A 222 -21.08 11.74 0.02
CA LEU A 222 -21.64 13.08 0.20
C LEU A 222 -22.87 13.03 1.09
N SER A 223 -23.02 14.03 1.97
CA SER A 223 -24.25 14.19 2.76
C SER A 223 -25.50 14.20 1.87
N GLU A 224 -26.62 13.69 2.38
CA GLU A 224 -27.88 13.55 1.62
C GLU A 224 -28.34 14.87 0.97
N ASN A 225 -28.20 15.99 1.68
CA ASN A 225 -28.54 17.31 1.15
C ASN A 225 -27.72 17.63 -0.10
N VAL A 226 -26.41 17.42 -0.04
CA VAL A 226 -25.49 17.65 -1.16
C VAL A 226 -25.79 16.69 -2.32
N MET A 227 -25.97 15.41 -2.02
CA MET A 227 -26.33 14.40 -3.02
C MET A 227 -27.64 14.75 -3.75
N SER A 228 -28.64 15.28 -3.03
CA SER A 228 -29.92 15.70 -3.63
C SER A 228 -29.76 16.84 -4.64
N LYS A 229 -28.82 17.77 -4.41
CA LYS A 229 -28.51 18.87 -5.33
C LYS A 229 -27.76 18.36 -6.55
N LEU A 230 -26.81 17.46 -6.36
CA LEU A 230 -26.06 16.82 -7.43
C LEU A 230 -26.99 16.05 -8.38
N LYS A 231 -27.93 15.27 -7.84
CA LYS A 231 -28.98 14.55 -8.59
C LYS A 231 -29.82 15.49 -9.47
N LYS A 232 -30.21 16.65 -8.94
CA LYS A 232 -30.98 17.65 -9.71
C LYS A 232 -30.21 18.23 -10.89
N ASN A 233 -28.88 18.33 -10.78
CA ASN A 233 -28.03 18.89 -11.84
C ASN A 233 -27.70 17.84 -12.93
N LEU A 234 -27.29 16.63 -12.52
CA LEU A 234 -26.77 15.61 -13.44
C LEU A 234 -27.81 14.60 -13.95
N GLY A 235 -29.00 14.54 -13.33
CA GLY A 235 -29.97 13.48 -13.56
C GLY A 235 -29.64 12.21 -12.75
N ASN A 236 -30.65 11.38 -12.47
CA ASN A 236 -30.49 10.19 -11.62
C ASN A 236 -29.62 9.10 -12.27
N ASP A 237 -29.66 8.97 -13.59
CA ASP A 237 -29.04 7.87 -14.35
C ASP A 237 -27.52 7.80 -14.17
N ILE A 238 -26.83 8.96 -14.11
CA ILE A 238 -25.37 9.03 -13.95
C ILE A 238 -24.92 8.56 -12.55
N LEU A 239 -25.75 8.74 -11.53
CA LEU A 239 -25.40 8.37 -10.16
C LEU A 239 -25.72 6.91 -9.86
N GLU A 240 -26.72 6.32 -10.53
CA GLU A 240 -26.99 4.88 -10.48
C GLU A 240 -25.89 4.04 -11.16
N GLU A 241 -25.17 4.62 -12.13
CA GLU A 241 -23.98 4.00 -12.75
C GLU A 241 -22.77 3.94 -11.79
N ILE A 242 -22.65 4.88 -10.84
CA ILE A 242 -21.62 4.89 -9.79
C ILE A 242 -21.90 3.83 -8.72
N ASP A 243 -23.17 3.53 -8.47
CA ASP A 243 -23.63 2.62 -7.42
C ASP A 243 -23.48 1.13 -7.79
N LYS A 244 -23.36 0.81 -9.10
CA LYS A 244 -23.36 -0.58 -9.61
C LYS A 244 -21.99 -1.22 -9.82
N ASP A 245 -20.90 -0.50 -9.56
CA ASP A 245 -19.49 -0.90 -9.65
C ASP A 245 -18.98 -1.46 -11.01
N ARG A 246 -17.78 -0.99 -11.36
CA ARG A 246 -16.87 -1.37 -12.45
C ARG A 246 -17.05 -0.82 -13.88
N THR A 247 -18.22 -0.33 -14.32
CA THR A 247 -18.35 0.18 -15.72
C THR A 247 -17.82 1.61 -15.93
N LEU A 248 -17.81 2.46 -14.91
CA LEU A 248 -17.29 3.84 -15.04
C LEU A 248 -15.76 3.91 -15.00
N GLU A 249 -15.04 2.93 -14.47
CA GLU A 249 -13.57 2.93 -14.52
C GLU A 249 -13.04 2.84 -15.96
N GLU A 250 -13.80 2.20 -16.86
CA GLU A 250 -13.46 2.07 -18.28
C GLU A 250 -13.88 3.30 -19.10
N GLU A 251 -14.97 3.99 -18.75
CA GLU A 251 -15.43 5.21 -19.42
C GLU A 251 -14.71 6.48 -18.98
N CYS A 252 -14.08 6.46 -17.79
CA CYS A 252 -13.37 7.60 -17.22
C CYS A 252 -11.86 7.62 -17.54
N ASN A 253 -11.39 6.79 -18.49
CA ASN A 253 -10.01 6.73 -19.00
C ASN A 253 -9.91 7.19 -20.46
#